data_AF-A0A2E2QKY9-F1
#
_entry.id   AF-A0A2E2QKY9-F1
#
_cell.length_a   1.000
_cell.length_b   1.000
_cell.length_c   1.000
_cell.angle_alpha   90.00
_cell.angle_beta   90.00
_cell.angle_gamma   90.00
#
_symmetry.space_group_name_H-M   'P 1'
#
loop_
_entity.id
_entity.type
_entity.pdbx_description
1 polymer ?
#
loop_
_entity_poly.entity_id
_entity_poly.type
_entity_poly.pdbx_seq_one_letter_code
_entity_poly.pdbx_strand_id
1 'polypeptide(L)'
;MTEFSTDAAGFAALTISELILQQCVINGLFTAEEARRLLATAADRHASAAHGEEEKITLNRQSAELIRAMTSGLEPLLSRPREAPEKPAPEKKPATPRPTWVRFPD
;
A
#
# COMPACT_ATOMS: atom_id res chain seq x y z
N MET A 1 35.12 5.34 -3.09
CA MET A 1 33.76 5.14 -2.54
C MET A 1 33.33 6.46 -1.94
N THR A 2 32.14 6.95 -2.25
CA THR A 2 31.61 8.19 -1.68
C THR A 2 31.16 7.91 -0.24
N GLU A 3 31.59 8.71 0.73
CA GLU A 3 31.10 8.62 2.10
C GLU A 3 29.75 9.35 2.20
N PHE A 4 28.73 8.66 2.71
CA PHE A 4 27.40 9.24 2.95
C PHE A 4 27.19 9.42 4.45
N SER A 5 26.57 10.53 4.86
CA SER A 5 26.16 10.71 6.26
C SER A 5 25.04 9.75 6.64
N THR A 6 24.96 9.42 7.92
CA THR A 6 23.86 8.61 8.50
C THR A 6 22.50 9.23 8.23
N ASP A 7 22.40 10.55 8.29
CA ASP A 7 21.16 11.29 8.04
C ASP A 7 20.73 11.18 6.57
N ALA A 8 21.67 11.31 5.63
CA ALA A 8 21.40 11.15 4.21
C ALA A 8 20.95 9.72 3.88
N ALA A 9 21.62 8.72 4.46
CA ALA A 9 21.24 7.32 4.32
C ALA A 9 19.86 7.02 4.92
N GLY A 10 19.56 7.56 6.11
CA GLY A 10 18.27 7.41 6.77
C GLY A 10 17.13 8.02 5.97
N PHE A 11 17.32 9.24 5.45
CA PHE A 11 16.34 9.90 4.60
C PHE A 11 16.10 9.14 3.28
N ALA A 12 17.17 8.67 2.64
CA ALA A 12 17.06 7.84 1.44
C ALA A 12 16.28 6.55 1.71
N ALA A 13 16.57 5.85 2.82
CA ALA A 13 15.87 4.64 3.21
C ALA A 13 14.38 4.87 3.48
N LEU A 14 14.04 5.98 4.16
CA LEU A 14 12.64 6.38 4.36
C LEU A 14 11.93 6.59 3.02
N THR A 15 12.54 7.36 2.13
CA THR A 15 11.97 7.71 0.82
C THR A 15 11.72 6.47 -0.03
N ILE A 16 12.69 5.56 -0.08
CA ILE A 16 12.56 4.29 -0.80
C ILE A 16 11.43 3.44 -0.20
N SER A 17 11.37 3.37 1.13
CA SER A 17 10.32 2.60 1.83
C SER A 17 8.93 3.17 1.56
N GLU A 18 8.79 4.49 1.52
CA GLU A 18 7.54 5.18 1.17
C GLU A 18 7.09 4.82 -0.25
N LEU A 19 7.99 4.93 -1.24
CA LEU A 19 7.69 4.62 -2.63
C LEU A 19 7.28 3.15 -2.82
N ILE A 20 7.96 2.22 -2.14
CA ILE A 20 7.61 0.80 -2.16
C ILE A 20 6.19 0.61 -1.60
N LEU A 21 5.87 1.22 -0.45
CA LEU A 21 4.55 1.10 0.14
C LEU A 21 3.45 1.65 -0.78
N GLN A 22 3.68 2.83 -1.36
CA GLN A 22 2.77 3.43 -2.34
C GLN A 22 2.53 2.46 -3.52
N GLN A 23 3.60 1.89 -4.08
CA GLN A 23 3.48 0.95 -5.20
C GLN A 23 2.73 -0.33 -4.81
N CYS A 24 2.93 -0.84 -3.60
CA CYS A 24 2.19 -1.99 -3.09
C CYS A 24 0.69 -1.71 -2.96
N VAL A 25 0.31 -0.52 -2.48
CA VAL A 25 -1.10 -0.11 -2.40
C VAL A 25 -1.70 0.08 -3.78
N ILE A 26 -1.01 0.77 -4.68
CA ILE A 26 -1.46 1.03 -6.07
C ILE A 26 -1.67 -0.29 -6.83
N ASN A 27 -0.74 -1.24 -6.69
CA ASN A 27 -0.85 -2.56 -7.34
C ASN A 27 -1.85 -3.49 -6.64
N GLY A 28 -2.46 -3.07 -5.54
CA GLY A 28 -3.42 -3.86 -4.78
C GLY A 28 -2.81 -5.05 -4.03
N LEU A 29 -1.50 -5.02 -3.77
CA LEU A 29 -0.82 -5.98 -2.89
C LEU A 29 -1.20 -5.76 -1.42
N PHE A 30 -1.46 -4.50 -1.06
CA PHE A 30 -2.05 -4.12 0.23
C PHE A 30 -3.30 -3.29 0.02
N THR A 31 -4.27 -3.50 0.90
CA THR A 31 -5.36 -2.55 1.13
C THR A 31 -4.83 -1.33 1.89
N ALA A 32 -5.54 -0.21 1.79
CA ALA A 32 -5.19 1.00 2.54
C ALA A 32 -5.20 0.79 4.07
N GLU A 33 -6.09 -0.08 4.56
CA GLU A 33 -6.16 -0.43 5.98
C GLU A 33 -4.94 -1.25 6.43
N GLU A 34 -4.49 -2.20 5.62
CA GLU A 34 -3.25 -2.95 5.87
C GLU A 34 -2.02 -2.04 5.88
N ALA A 35 -1.94 -1.10 4.93
CA ALA A 35 -0.87 -0.11 4.92
C ALA A 35 -0.88 0.77 6.19
N ARG A 36 -2.05 1.26 6.63
CA ARG A 36 -2.17 2.00 7.91
C ARG A 36 -1.73 1.18 9.11
N ARG A 37 -2.19 -0.08 9.20
CA ARG A 37 -1.80 -0.99 10.29
C ARG A 37 -0.29 -1.25 10.30
N LEU A 38 0.32 -1.43 9.13
CA LEU A 38 1.76 -1.65 9.01
C LEU A 38 2.55 -0.44 9.52
N LEU A 39 2.17 0.77 9.10
CA LEU A 39 2.81 2.00 9.53
C LEU A 39 2.63 2.25 11.04
N ALA A 40 1.42 2.04 11.57
CA ALA A 40 1.16 2.14 13.00
C ALA A 40 2.04 1.15 13.80
N THR A 41 2.11 -0.10 13.35
CA THR A 41 2.96 -1.13 13.98
C THR A 41 4.44 -0.75 13.95
N ALA A 42 4.92 -0.17 12.85
CA ALA A 42 6.31 0.28 12.73
C ALA A 42 6.60 1.44 13.70
N ALA A 43 5.71 2.43 13.78
CA ALA A 43 5.84 3.54 14.72
C ALA A 43 5.84 3.06 16.18
N ASP A 44 4.95 2.13 16.53
CA ASP A 44 4.85 1.59 17.89
C ASP A 44 6.08 0.76 18.28
N ARG A 45 6.68 0.02 17.33
CA ARG A 45 7.94 -0.68 17.56
C ARG A 45 9.08 0.29 17.87
N HIS A 46 9.18 1.39 17.14
CA HIS A 46 10.18 2.42 17.43
C HIS A 46 9.92 3.10 18.77
N ALA A 47 8.67 3.48 19.06
CA ALA A 47 8.33 4.07 20.35
C ALA A 47 8.64 3.12 21.52
N SER A 48 8.37 1.82 21.36
CA SER A 48 8.65 0.80 22.38
C SER A 48 10.14 0.55 22.56
N ALA A 49 10.95 0.78 21.53
CA ALA A 49 12.41 0.65 21.57
C ALA A 49 13.13 1.90 22.09
N ALA A 50 12.40 2.99 22.40
CA ALA A 50 12.94 4.25 22.89
C ALA A 50 13.31 4.20 24.38
N HIS A 51 14.28 3.34 24.72
CA HIS A 51 14.85 3.21 26.06
C HIS A 51 16.37 2.97 26.00
N GLY A 52 17.07 3.25 27.10
CA GLY A 52 18.52 3.09 27.21
C GLY A 52 19.27 4.42 27.08
N GLU A 53 20.29 4.46 26.22
CA GLU A 53 21.09 5.66 25.98
C GLU A 53 20.26 6.78 25.37
N GLU A 54 20.55 8.03 25.76
CA GLU A 54 19.78 9.22 25.37
C GLU A 54 19.71 9.41 23.85
N GLU A 55 20.82 9.17 23.15
CA GLU A 55 20.89 9.23 21.69
C GLU A 55 19.94 8.21 21.04
N LYS A 56 19.94 6.97 21.53
CA LYS A 56 19.06 5.91 21.03
C LYS A 56 17.58 6.21 21.33
N ILE A 57 17.27 6.75 22.51
CA ILE A 57 15.91 7.18 22.88
C ILE A 57 15.43 8.24 21.89
N THR A 58 16.25 9.26 21.66
CA THR A 58 15.94 10.38 20.77
C THR A 58 15.71 9.88 19.35
N LEU A 59 16.62 9.07 18.82
CA LEU A 59 16.54 8.52 17.47
C LEU A 59 15.27 7.69 17.26
N ASN A 60 14.95 6.79 18.19
CA ASN A 60 13.76 5.95 18.07
C ASN A 60 12.45 6.76 18.21
N ARG A 61 12.43 7.75 19.08
CA ARG A 61 11.29 8.66 19.21
C ARG A 61 11.06 9.46 17.93
N GLN A 62 12.12 10.06 17.38
CA GLN A 62 12.07 10.79 16.11
C GLN A 62 11.64 9.89 14.95
N SER A 63 12.13 8.65 14.90
CA SER A 63 11.73 7.67 13.90
C SER A 63 10.24 7.34 13.99
N ALA A 64 9.70 7.16 15.19
CA ALA A 64 8.27 6.92 15.39
C ALA A 64 7.41 8.13 14.94
N GLU A 65 7.84 9.35 15.27
CA GLU A 65 7.18 10.59 14.84
C GLU A 65 7.21 10.75 13.31
N LEU A 66 8.34 10.43 12.67
CA LEU A 66 8.52 10.48 11.23
C LEU A 66 7.59 9.49 10.50
N ILE A 67 7.47 8.26 11.00
CA ILE A 67 6.56 7.25 10.43
C ILE A 67 5.10 7.68 10.54
N ARG A 68 4.71 8.32 11.66
CA ARG A 68 3.37 8.88 11.85
C ARG A 68 3.11 10.04 10.88
N ALA A 69 4.08 10.93 10.69
CA ALA A 69 3.98 12.02 9.71
C ALA A 69 3.82 11.49 8.28
N MET A 70 4.58 10.45 7.89
CA MET A 70 4.44 9.78 6.60
C MET A 70 3.03 9.19 6.41
N THR A 71 2.46 8.59 7.45
CA THR A 71 1.07 8.07 7.40
C THR A 71 0.08 9.17 7.01
N SER A 72 0.18 10.34 7.64
CA SER A 72 -0.65 11.50 7.32
C SER A 72 -0.41 12.02 5.90
N GLY A 73 0.84 12.03 5.43
CA GLY A 73 1.18 12.42 4.06
C GLY A 73 0.61 11.48 2.99
N LEU A 74 0.51 10.18 3.30
CA LEU A 74 -0.05 9.16 2.42
C LEU A 74 -1.58 9.10 2.44
N GLU A 75 -2.24 9.85 3.33
CA GLU A 75 -3.69 9.80 3.49
C GLU A 75 -4.49 10.00 2.18
N PRO A 76 -4.10 10.88 1.23
CA PRO A 76 -4.78 11.00 -0.06
C PRO A 76 -4.76 9.72 -0.91
N LEU A 77 -3.72 8.89 -0.77
CA LEU A 77 -3.64 7.58 -1.43
C LEU A 77 -4.49 6.55 -0.68
N LEU A 78 -4.45 6.59 0.65
CA LEU A 78 -5.09 5.60 1.52
C LEU A 78 -6.60 5.86 1.74
N SER A 79 -7.09 7.09 1.51
CA SER A 79 -8.51 7.45 1.63
C SER A 79 -9.32 7.20 0.36
N ARG A 80 -8.67 6.99 -0.79
CA ARG A 80 -9.40 6.75 -2.04
C ARG A 80 -10.13 5.41 -1.94
N PRO A 81 -11.46 5.38 -2.13
CA PRO A 81 -12.18 4.13 -2.34
C PRO A 81 -11.53 3.45 -3.54
N ARG A 82 -11.13 2.18 -3.38
CA ARG A 82 -10.61 1.38 -4.48
C ARG A 82 -11.64 1.44 -5.61
N GLU A 83 -11.33 2.16 -6.69
CA GLU A 83 -12.00 1.90 -7.97
C GLU A 83 -11.69 0.43 -8.24
N ALA A 84 -12.71 -0.41 -8.09
CA ALA A 84 -12.56 -1.83 -8.32
C ALA A 84 -11.95 -1.98 -9.72
N PRO A 85 -10.88 -2.79 -9.89
CA PRO A 85 -10.38 -3.04 -11.23
C PRO A 85 -11.57 -3.49 -12.08
N GLU A 86 -11.81 -2.78 -13.19
CA GLU A 86 -12.84 -3.14 -14.15
C GLU A 86 -12.68 -4.63 -14.43
N LYS A 87 -13.62 -5.44 -13.91
CA LYS A 87 -13.64 -6.85 -14.24
C LYS A 87 -13.66 -6.91 -15.76
N PRO A 88 -12.75 -7.68 -16.40
CA PRO A 88 -12.80 -7.83 -17.85
C PRO A 88 -14.23 -8.23 -18.20
N ALA A 89 -14.85 -7.45 -19.08
CA ALA A 89 -16.23 -7.66 -19.49
C ALA A 89 -16.40 -9.14 -19.83
N PRO A 90 -17.46 -9.81 -19.34
CA PRO A 90 -17.65 -11.22 -19.62
C PRO A 90 -17.65 -11.40 -21.14
N GLU A 91 -16.68 -12.18 -21.64
CA GLU A 91 -16.61 -12.53 -23.05
C GLU A 91 -17.99 -13.02 -23.47
N LYS A 92 -18.59 -12.31 -24.44
CA LYS A 92 -19.86 -12.70 -25.03
C LYS A 92 -19.67 -14.10 -25.62
N LYS A 93 -20.14 -15.13 -24.90
CA LYS A 93 -20.25 -16.48 -25.45
C LYS A 93 -21.02 -16.37 -26.78
N PRO A 94 -20.52 -16.94 -27.89
CA PRO A 94 -21.24 -16.93 -29.15
C PRO A 94 -22.61 -17.58 -28.94
N ALA A 95 -23.66 -16.89 -29.38
CA ALA A 95 -25.04 -17.33 -29.21
C ALA A 95 -25.24 -18.70 -29.88
N THR A 96 -25.58 -19.72 -29.08
CA THR A 96 -26.05 -21.00 -29.60
C THR A 96 -27.30 -20.76 -30.47
N PRO A 97 -27.31 -21.20 -31.74
CA PRO A 97 -28.48 -21.05 -32.59
C PRO A 97 -29.64 -21.88 -32.03
N ARG A 98 -30.79 -21.24 -31.83
CA ARG A 98 -32.03 -21.92 -31.41
C ARG A 98 -32.48 -22.87 -32.53
N PRO A 99 -32.85 -24.12 -32.24
CA PRO A 99 -33.45 -25.00 -33.24
C PRO A 99 -34.85 -24.47 -33.61
N THR A 100 -35.02 -24.05 -34.86
CA THR A 100 -36.30 -23.72 -35.48
C THR A 100 -37.04 -25.02 -35.79
N TRP A 101 -37.97 -25.42 -34.93
CA TRP A 101 -38.91 -26.49 -35.22
C TRP A 101 -39.97 -25.97 -36.19
N VAL A 102 -39.76 -26.20 -37.48
CA VAL A 102 -40.82 -26.05 -38.48
C VAL A 102 -41.77 -27.23 -38.32
N ARG A 103 -42.99 -26.98 -37.85
CA ARG A 103 -44.08 -27.97 -37.93
C ARG A 103 -44.63 -27.95 -39.35
N PHE A 104 -44.67 -29.12 -39.98
CA PHE A 104 -45.45 -29.33 -41.21
C PHE A 104 -46.91 -29.64 -40.84
N PRO A 105 -47.91 -29.17 -41.61
CA PRO A 105 -49.31 -29.37 -41.29
C PRO A 105 -49.84 -30.76 -41.72
N ASP A 106 -50.65 -31.30 -40.81
CA ASP A 106 -51.59 -32.44 -40.79
C ASP A 106 -51.25 -33.76 -41.52
#